data_AF-A0A943HU31-F1
#
_entry.id   AF-A0A943HU31-F1
#
_cell.length_a   1.000
_cell.length_b   1.000
_cell.length_c   1.000
_cell.angle_alpha   90.00
_cell.angle_beta   90.00
_cell.angle_gamma   90.00
#
_symmetry.space_group_name_H-M   'P 1'
#
loop_
_entity.id
_entity.type
_entity.pdbx_description
1 polymer ?
#
loop_
_entity_poly.entity_id
_entity_poly.type
_entity_poly.pdbx_seq_one_letter_code
_entity_poly.pdbx_strand_id
1 'polypeptide(L)'
;MNSFWKSLWLFYFTVLCSSILNGRFDGFYSSYPITILLITTASFCLIYLLNKIWKGVDLRRYFWLLVLTCVGHQLLSIAMFFFPVVNDVVFSIIQQSALEERANELTILNRFHTVGIAYFGAGALYSYCILLTVILSQHNYKFIKRWVIPIILVFLFAVGSAVSRTTMMGLIVALMYLGSVIWQSKGSQRIIKLVKYVFGGAFVFLLTFILFNKYIADNFLLESVIEHAFEGICNLFNDGKFTTSSSEKMFDAYIWPDNLLTWLIGDAKLKGIDEFSYYMFTDIGWCRLIFDFGLIGTIAFIFMQWKLLKVVFVQKINYLIVFVLFLSFQFKGISELIVYFMPAAMVWLFKEPYKK
;
A
#
# COMPACT_ATOMS: atom_id res chain seq x y z
N MET A 1 -5.52 -21.42 6.65
CA MET A 1 -4.35 -21.01 7.45
C MET A 1 -3.15 -21.93 7.30
N ASN A 2 -3.28 -23.26 7.46
CA ASN A 2 -2.13 -24.19 7.40
C ASN A 2 -1.28 -24.11 6.11
N SER A 3 -1.92 -23.96 4.94
CA SER A 3 -1.17 -23.80 3.68
C SER A 3 -0.34 -22.51 3.62
N PHE A 4 -0.73 -21.45 4.33
CA PHE A 4 0.02 -20.20 4.41
C PHE A 4 1.26 -20.37 5.29
N TRP A 5 1.11 -21.00 6.46
CA TRP A 5 2.24 -21.29 7.35
C TRP A 5 3.29 -22.18 6.67
N LYS A 6 2.87 -23.20 5.92
CA LYS A 6 3.80 -24.02 5.13
C LYS A 6 4.57 -23.20 4.08
N SER A 7 3.91 -22.28 3.38
CA SER A 7 4.59 -21.40 2.41
C SER A 7 5.51 -20.37 3.08
N LEU A 8 5.18 -19.90 4.29
CA LEU A 8 6.06 -19.02 5.06
C LEU A 8 7.36 -19.76 5.42
N TRP A 9 7.26 -21.00 5.93
CA TRP A 9 8.45 -21.80 6.24
C TRP A 9 9.29 -22.11 5.00
N LEU A 10 8.65 -22.37 3.85
CA LEU A 10 9.35 -22.54 2.59
C LEU A 10 10.12 -21.28 2.18
N PHE A 11 9.49 -20.09 2.29
CA PHE A 11 10.15 -18.82 2.02
C PHE A 11 11.29 -18.57 3.00
N TYR A 12 11.07 -18.79 4.29
CA TYR A 12 12.13 -18.58 5.28
C TYR A 12 13.31 -19.55 5.07
N PHE A 13 13.04 -20.78 4.63
CA PHE A 13 14.08 -21.73 4.26
C PHE A 13 14.96 -21.18 3.13
N THR A 14 14.38 -20.54 2.10
CA THR A 14 15.18 -19.93 1.02
C THR A 14 16.04 -18.76 1.51
N VAL A 15 15.54 -17.96 2.46
CA VAL A 15 16.30 -16.87 3.09
C VAL A 15 17.49 -17.44 3.87
N LEU A 16 17.27 -18.51 4.65
CA LEU A 16 18.35 -19.19 5.39
C LEU A 16 19.39 -19.79 4.46
N CYS A 17 18.97 -20.46 3.38
CA CYS A 17 19.90 -21.00 2.39
C CYS A 17 20.76 -19.90 1.78
N SER A 18 20.16 -18.78 1.35
CA SER A 18 20.93 -17.64 0.84
C SER A 18 21.93 -17.12 1.87
N SER A 19 21.46 -16.91 3.11
CA SER A 19 22.29 -16.35 4.19
C SER A 19 23.48 -17.24 4.54
N ILE A 20 23.23 -18.55 4.68
CA ILE A 20 24.27 -19.53 5.05
C ILE A 20 25.27 -19.72 3.92
N LEU A 21 24.81 -19.85 2.67
CA LEU A 21 25.69 -20.06 1.52
C LEU A 21 26.57 -18.84 1.22
N ASN A 22 26.05 -17.63 1.46
CA ASN A 22 26.81 -16.39 1.32
C ASN A 22 27.60 -16.01 2.59
N GLY A 23 27.45 -16.76 3.69
CA GLY A 23 28.11 -16.50 4.98
C GLY A 23 27.72 -15.16 5.60
N ARG A 24 26.50 -14.66 5.36
CA ARG A 24 26.04 -13.33 5.76
C ARG A 24 24.58 -13.36 6.18
N PHE A 25 24.22 -12.52 7.14
CA PHE A 25 22.84 -12.32 7.56
C PHE A 25 22.54 -10.81 7.54
N ASP A 26 21.90 -10.34 6.46
CA ASP A 26 21.33 -8.99 6.49
C ASP A 26 20.07 -9.02 7.37
N GLY A 27 19.97 -8.07 8.30
CA GLY A 27 19.09 -8.15 9.47
C GLY A 27 17.59 -8.19 9.14
N PHE A 28 17.16 -7.77 7.95
CA PHE A 28 15.74 -7.58 7.65
C PHE A 28 14.96 -8.91 7.48
N TYR A 29 15.30 -9.74 6.48
CA TYR A 29 14.60 -11.00 6.26
C TYR A 29 15.16 -12.16 7.12
N SER A 30 16.38 -12.04 7.61
CA SER A 30 16.91 -13.00 8.59
C SER A 30 16.13 -12.97 9.91
N SER A 31 15.68 -11.79 10.36
CA SER A 31 14.81 -11.66 11.54
C SER A 31 13.32 -11.82 11.22
N TYR A 32 12.96 -12.19 9.98
CA TYR A 32 11.55 -12.23 9.55
C TYR A 32 10.66 -13.11 10.42
N PRO A 33 11.06 -14.29 10.95
CA PRO A 33 10.20 -15.07 11.84
C PRO A 33 9.75 -14.29 13.08
N ILE A 34 10.62 -13.45 13.64
CA ILE A 34 10.29 -12.58 14.77
C ILE A 34 9.28 -11.52 14.32
N THR A 35 9.53 -10.87 13.19
CA THR A 35 8.61 -9.89 12.60
C THR A 35 7.22 -10.49 12.36
N ILE A 36 7.15 -11.70 11.79
CA ILE A 36 5.88 -12.37 11.52
C ILE A 36 5.18 -12.82 12.80
N LEU A 37 5.93 -13.28 13.82
CA LEU A 37 5.37 -13.59 15.14
C LEU A 37 4.74 -12.34 15.78
N LEU A 38 5.43 -11.20 15.71
CA LEU A 38 4.94 -9.92 16.23
C LEU A 38 3.70 -9.45 15.48
N ILE A 39 3.74 -9.43 14.14
CA ILE A 39 2.59 -9.04 13.30
C ILE A 39 1.40 -9.96 13.58
N THR A 40 1.62 -11.27 13.68
CA THR A 40 0.56 -12.25 13.95
C THR A 40 -0.05 -12.06 15.32
N THR A 41 0.78 -11.87 16.35
CA THR A 41 0.33 -11.65 17.72
C THR A 41 -0.46 -10.34 17.83
N ALA A 42 0.06 -9.25 17.28
CA ALA A 42 -0.63 -7.96 17.24
C ALA A 42 -1.96 -8.04 16.48
N SER A 43 -1.96 -8.73 15.32
CA SER A 43 -3.16 -9.01 14.53
C SER A 43 -4.21 -9.78 15.33
N PHE A 44 -3.79 -10.81 16.07
CA PHE A 44 -4.68 -11.59 16.92
C PHE A 44 -5.27 -10.75 18.05
N CYS A 45 -4.45 -9.98 18.78
CA CYS A 45 -4.90 -9.08 19.84
C CYS A 45 -5.93 -8.06 19.34
N LEU A 46 -5.67 -7.45 18.18
CA LEU A 46 -6.58 -6.50 17.55
C LEU A 46 -7.94 -7.16 17.23
N ILE A 47 -7.93 -8.30 16.53
CA ILE A 47 -9.17 -8.99 16.15
C ILE A 47 -9.91 -9.52 17.37
N TYR A 48 -9.20 -10.01 18.39
CA TYR A 48 -9.80 -10.43 19.66
C TYR A 48 -10.55 -9.28 20.34
N LEU A 49 -9.91 -8.11 20.45
CA LEU A 49 -10.52 -6.92 21.03
C LEU A 49 -11.74 -6.47 20.22
N LEU A 50 -11.62 -6.40 18.89
CA LEU A 50 -12.74 -6.06 18.00
C LEU A 50 -13.88 -7.07 18.10
N ASN A 51 -13.59 -8.36 18.23
CA ASN A 51 -14.61 -9.39 18.40
C ASN A 51 -15.41 -9.19 19.69
N LYS A 52 -14.73 -8.79 20.79
CA LYS A 52 -15.37 -8.47 22.07
C LYS A 52 -16.23 -7.20 21.99
N ILE A 53 -15.73 -6.14 21.34
CA ILE A 53 -16.44 -4.87 21.19
C ILE A 53 -17.66 -5.01 20.27
N TRP A 54 -17.51 -5.72 19.15
CA TRP A 54 -18.56 -5.85 18.12
C TRP A 54 -19.51 -7.03 18.36
N LYS A 55 -19.28 -7.85 19.39
CA LYS A 55 -20.02 -9.10 19.67
C LYS A 55 -20.06 -10.01 18.43
N GLY A 56 -18.93 -10.16 17.77
CA GLY A 56 -18.81 -10.86 16.49
C GLY A 56 -18.12 -10.01 15.43
N VAL A 57 -16.86 -10.35 15.13
CA VAL A 57 -16.08 -9.70 14.08
C VAL A 57 -16.46 -10.22 12.69
N ASP A 58 -16.79 -9.31 11.78
CA ASP A 58 -16.99 -9.63 10.35
C ASP A 58 -15.85 -9.01 9.54
N LEU A 59 -15.38 -9.76 8.54
CA LEU A 59 -14.31 -9.33 7.63
C LEU A 59 -14.64 -8.00 6.94
N ARG A 60 -15.91 -7.80 6.59
CA ARG A 60 -16.38 -6.55 5.96
C ARG A 60 -16.30 -5.35 6.90
N ARG A 61 -16.63 -5.54 8.19
CA ARG A 61 -16.48 -4.48 9.21
C ARG A 61 -15.02 -4.12 9.40
N TYR A 62 -14.15 -5.14 9.46
CA TYR A 62 -12.72 -4.94 9.55
C TYR A 62 -12.17 -4.15 8.35
N PHE A 63 -12.54 -4.50 7.13
CA PHE A 63 -12.06 -3.75 5.96
C PHE A 63 -12.56 -2.30 5.94
N TRP A 64 -13.81 -2.04 6.36
CA TRP A 64 -14.27 -0.66 6.53
C TRP A 64 -13.51 0.08 7.62
N LEU A 65 -13.18 -0.57 8.74
CA LEU A 65 -12.32 -0.01 9.77
C LEU A 65 -10.94 0.35 9.21
N LEU A 66 -10.31 -0.55 8.43
CA LEU A 66 -9.02 -0.29 7.77
C LEU A 66 -9.10 0.93 6.85
N VAL A 67 -10.15 1.04 6.03
CA VAL A 67 -10.40 2.20 5.16
C VAL A 67 -10.57 3.48 5.96
N LEU A 68 -11.33 3.45 7.07
CA LEU A 68 -11.53 4.62 7.92
C LEU A 68 -10.23 5.02 8.66
N THR A 69 -9.41 4.06 9.05
CA THR A 69 -8.06 4.32 9.59
C THR A 69 -7.15 4.97 8.54
N CYS A 70 -7.19 4.51 7.28
CA CYS A 70 -6.49 5.15 6.16
C CYS A 70 -6.91 6.63 6.01
N VAL A 71 -8.22 6.92 6.07
CA VAL A 71 -8.75 8.29 6.02
C VAL A 71 -8.28 9.11 7.22
N GLY A 72 -8.31 8.55 8.44
CA GLY A 72 -7.81 9.20 9.65
C GLY A 72 -6.32 9.53 9.57
N HIS A 73 -5.51 8.62 9.03
CA HIS A 73 -4.08 8.84 8.82
C HIS A 73 -3.81 9.97 7.81
N GLN A 74 -4.60 10.05 6.74
CA GLN A 74 -4.53 11.17 5.77
C GLN A 74 -4.95 12.51 6.39
N LEU A 75 -5.97 12.52 7.26
CA LEU A 75 -6.36 13.73 8.00
C LEU A 75 -5.25 14.18 8.96
N LEU A 76 -4.59 13.25 9.64
CA LEU A 76 -3.44 13.55 10.49
C LEU A 76 -2.28 14.15 9.67
N SER A 77 -2.00 13.57 8.51
CA SER A 77 -0.98 14.05 7.57
C SER A 77 -1.23 15.51 7.12
N ILE A 78 -2.49 15.84 6.81
CA ILE A 78 -2.93 17.23 6.53
C ILE A 78 -2.71 18.13 7.75
N ALA A 79 -3.14 17.68 8.93
CA ALA A 79 -3.01 18.47 10.16
C ALA A 79 -1.54 18.77 10.50
N MET A 80 -0.67 17.78 10.35
CA MET A 80 0.78 17.95 10.56
C MET A 80 1.42 18.90 9.56
N PHE A 81 0.93 18.94 8.32
CA PHE A 81 1.45 19.84 7.30
C PHE A 81 1.05 21.30 7.57
N PHE A 82 -0.20 21.57 7.92
CA PHE A 82 -0.67 22.94 8.16
C PHE A 82 -0.37 23.47 9.56
N PHE A 83 -0.21 22.59 10.55
CA PHE A 83 0.02 22.97 11.95
C PHE A 83 1.33 22.35 12.46
N PRO A 84 2.45 23.13 12.47
CA PRO A 84 3.74 22.65 12.97
C PRO A 84 3.67 22.09 14.39
N VAL A 85 2.85 22.68 15.27
CA VAL A 85 2.64 22.18 16.63
C VAL A 85 2.15 20.72 16.65
N VAL A 86 1.28 20.35 15.71
CA VAL A 86 0.81 18.96 15.59
C VAL A 86 1.96 18.06 15.11
N ASN A 87 2.78 18.55 14.18
CA ASN A 87 3.95 17.83 13.69
C ASN A 87 4.93 17.49 14.82
N ASP A 88 5.30 18.49 15.61
CA ASP A 88 6.27 18.36 16.72
C ASP A 88 5.76 17.39 17.79
N VAL A 89 4.49 17.50 18.18
CA VAL A 89 3.89 16.59 19.17
C VAL A 89 3.90 15.15 18.66
N VAL A 90 3.54 14.93 17.40
CA VAL A 90 3.48 13.57 16.84
C VAL A 90 4.88 12.95 16.75
N PHE A 91 5.88 13.70 16.27
CA PHE A 91 7.25 13.20 16.19
C PHE A 91 7.98 13.12 17.53
N SER A 92 7.51 13.82 18.56
CA SER A 92 7.98 13.59 19.95
C SER A 92 7.57 12.23 20.51
N ILE A 93 6.48 11.64 20.00
CA ILE A 93 5.93 10.36 20.46
C ILE A 93 6.41 9.20 19.57
N ILE A 94 6.52 9.44 18.27
CA ILE A 94 6.76 8.39 17.27
C ILE A 94 8.17 8.50 16.74
N GLN A 95 9.01 7.54 17.13
CA GLN A 95 10.37 7.41 16.64
C GLN A 95 10.36 7.02 15.15
N GLN A 96 11.05 7.80 14.33
CA GLN A 96 11.22 7.52 12.90
C GLN A 96 12.50 6.73 12.66
N SER A 97 12.54 5.96 11.58
CA SER A 97 13.81 5.44 11.09
C SER A 97 14.62 6.58 10.44
N ALA A 98 15.95 6.47 10.46
CA ALA A 98 16.84 7.49 9.86
C ALA A 98 16.54 7.76 8.38
N LEU A 99 16.05 6.75 7.64
CA LEU A 99 15.60 6.90 6.26
C LEU A 99 14.29 7.70 6.14
N GLU A 100 13.35 7.47 7.05
CA GLU A 100 12.06 8.19 7.07
C GLU A 100 12.24 9.64 7.49
N GLU A 101 13.07 9.90 8.51
CA GLU A 101 13.42 11.24 8.97
C GLU A 101 14.05 12.05 7.84
N ARG A 102 15.11 11.52 7.21
CA ARG A 102 15.75 12.15 6.05
C ARG A 102 14.77 12.35 4.88
N ALA A 103 13.89 11.38 4.63
CA ALA A 103 12.90 11.50 3.57
C ALA A 103 11.86 12.60 3.86
N ASN A 104 11.47 12.77 5.13
CA ASN A 104 10.60 13.86 5.55
C ASN A 104 11.33 15.19 5.40
N GLU A 105 12.54 15.32 5.94
CA GLU A 105 13.39 16.53 5.87
C GLU A 105 13.57 17.05 4.45
N LEU A 106 13.90 16.15 3.51
CA LEU A 106 14.11 16.50 2.10
C LEU A 106 12.83 16.97 1.40
N THR A 107 11.67 16.81 2.02
CA THR A 107 10.37 17.05 1.37
C THR A 107 9.39 17.85 2.20
N ILE A 108 9.89 18.53 3.26
CA ILE A 108 9.09 19.27 4.24
C ILE A 108 8.07 20.23 3.59
N LEU A 109 8.40 20.77 2.43
CA LEU A 109 7.60 21.78 1.75
C LEU A 109 6.90 21.29 0.47
N ASN A 110 7.10 20.03 0.08
CA ASN A 110 6.69 19.55 -1.24
C ASN A 110 5.63 18.44 -1.19
N ARG A 111 5.36 17.85 -0.03
CA ARG A 111 4.35 16.80 0.14
C ARG A 111 3.87 16.70 1.59
N PHE A 112 2.70 16.10 1.81
CA PHE A 112 2.22 15.88 3.17
C PHE A 112 3.06 14.84 3.92
N HIS A 113 3.39 15.12 5.18
CA HIS A 113 4.24 14.27 6.02
C HIS A 113 3.56 12.95 6.39
N THR A 114 4.33 11.85 6.47
CA THR A 114 3.84 10.55 6.94
C THR A 114 4.40 10.20 8.31
N VAL A 115 3.69 9.31 9.01
CA VAL A 115 4.01 8.92 10.39
C VAL A 115 3.93 7.41 10.50
N GLY A 116 4.99 6.78 11.03
CA GLY A 116 5.02 5.34 11.28
C GLY A 116 4.94 4.47 10.02
N ILE A 117 5.00 5.07 8.83
CA ILE A 117 5.06 4.40 7.54
C ILE A 117 5.78 5.29 6.52
N ALA A 118 6.76 4.72 5.83
CA ALA A 118 7.42 5.38 4.71
C ALA A 118 6.42 5.73 3.58
N TYR A 119 6.71 6.79 2.83
CA TYR A 119 5.86 7.28 1.72
C TYR A 119 5.42 6.20 0.72
N PHE A 120 6.34 5.31 0.33
CA PHE A 120 6.00 4.19 -0.55
C PHE A 120 4.96 3.26 0.07
N GLY A 121 5.18 2.86 1.34
CA GLY A 121 4.27 2.03 2.10
C GLY A 121 2.90 2.69 2.30
N ALA A 122 2.88 3.99 2.60
CA ALA A 122 1.65 4.77 2.74
C ALA A 122 0.82 4.74 1.45
N GLY A 123 1.44 5.01 0.32
CA GLY A 123 0.75 5.00 -0.97
C GLY A 123 0.31 3.60 -1.42
N ALA A 124 1.06 2.55 -1.06
CA ALA A 124 0.63 1.16 -1.27
C ALA A 124 -0.60 0.81 -0.41
N LEU A 125 -0.59 1.19 0.88
CA LEU A 125 -1.72 1.01 1.79
C LEU A 125 -2.97 1.75 1.31
N TYR A 126 -2.84 3.02 0.92
CA TYR A 126 -3.96 3.79 0.37
C TYR A 126 -4.50 3.17 -0.92
N SER A 127 -3.64 2.65 -1.78
CA SER A 127 -4.06 1.93 -2.98
C SER A 127 -4.88 0.68 -2.67
N TYR A 128 -4.47 -0.11 -1.67
CA TYR A 128 -5.29 -1.23 -1.19
C TYR A 128 -6.61 -0.74 -0.61
N CYS A 129 -6.62 0.34 0.17
CA CYS A 129 -7.82 0.96 0.74
C CYS A 129 -8.80 1.46 -0.37
N ILE A 130 -8.31 2.05 -1.46
CA ILE A 130 -9.11 2.45 -2.63
C ILE A 130 -9.76 1.23 -3.29
N LEU A 131 -8.97 0.19 -3.60
CA LEU A 131 -9.46 -1.04 -4.20
C LEU A 131 -10.48 -1.77 -3.30
N LEU A 132 -10.20 -1.84 -1.99
CA LEU A 132 -11.11 -2.42 -1.00
C LEU A 132 -12.43 -1.65 -0.93
N THR A 133 -12.39 -0.32 -0.95
CA THR A 133 -13.60 0.51 -0.94
C THR A 133 -14.49 0.20 -2.14
N VAL A 134 -13.89 0.02 -3.32
CA VAL A 134 -14.60 -0.42 -4.53
C VAL A 134 -15.19 -1.83 -4.37
N ILE A 135 -14.41 -2.80 -3.87
CA ILE A 135 -14.90 -4.18 -3.64
C ILE A 135 -16.07 -4.19 -2.63
N LEU A 136 -15.94 -3.48 -1.51
CA LEU A 136 -16.96 -3.42 -0.46
C LEU A 136 -18.24 -2.76 -0.93
N SER A 137 -18.14 -1.75 -1.81
CA SER A 137 -19.28 -1.00 -2.32
C SER A 137 -20.28 -1.82 -3.15
N GLN A 138 -19.84 -2.97 -3.68
CA GLN A 138 -20.69 -3.89 -4.43
C GLN A 138 -21.67 -4.66 -3.52
N HIS A 139 -21.38 -4.72 -2.23
CA HIS A 139 -22.21 -5.40 -1.25
C HIS A 139 -23.09 -4.40 -0.50
N ASN A 140 -24.35 -4.78 -0.28
CA ASN A 140 -25.29 -3.97 0.50
C ASN A 140 -24.92 -4.02 1.99
N TYR A 141 -24.02 -3.15 2.41
CA TYR A 141 -23.61 -3.03 3.79
C TYR A 141 -24.14 -1.75 4.42
N LYS A 142 -24.87 -1.87 5.54
CA LYS A 142 -25.55 -0.74 6.19
C LYS A 142 -24.62 0.18 7.00
N PHE A 143 -23.36 -0.20 7.20
CA PHE A 143 -22.42 0.52 8.06
C PHE A 143 -22.02 1.90 7.51
N ILE A 144 -21.89 2.02 6.18
CA ILE A 144 -21.61 3.30 5.51
C ILE A 144 -22.72 3.59 4.52
N LYS A 145 -23.25 4.82 4.56
CA LYS A 145 -24.26 5.28 3.60
C LYS A 145 -23.63 5.35 2.20
N ARG A 146 -24.34 4.85 1.19
CA ARG A 146 -23.80 4.73 -0.19
C ARG A 146 -23.26 6.02 -0.79
N TRP A 147 -23.84 7.16 -0.44
CA TRP A 147 -23.40 8.48 -0.92
C TRP A 147 -22.07 8.95 -0.32
N VAL A 148 -21.61 8.34 0.79
CA VAL A 148 -20.33 8.65 1.43
C VAL A 148 -19.16 7.92 0.75
N ILE A 149 -19.42 6.76 0.15
CA ILE A 149 -18.41 5.94 -0.56
C ILE A 149 -17.61 6.73 -1.62
N PRO A 150 -18.24 7.48 -2.56
CA PRO A 150 -17.50 8.28 -3.52
C PRO A 150 -16.63 9.36 -2.86
N ILE A 151 -17.10 9.95 -1.75
CA ILE A 151 -16.35 10.97 -1.01
C ILE A 151 -15.08 10.36 -0.43
N ILE A 152 -15.20 9.18 0.19
CA ILE A 152 -14.04 8.43 0.72
C ILE A 152 -13.06 8.08 -0.40
N LEU A 153 -13.54 7.62 -1.57
CA LEU A 153 -12.67 7.28 -2.71
C LEU A 153 -11.89 8.48 -3.22
N VAL A 154 -12.57 9.61 -3.43
CA VAL A 154 -11.94 10.85 -3.89
C VAL A 154 -10.94 11.36 -2.87
N PHE A 155 -11.30 11.35 -1.58
CA PHE A 155 -10.42 11.77 -0.50
C PHE A 155 -9.16 10.90 -0.42
N LEU A 156 -9.34 9.56 -0.41
CA LEU A 156 -8.24 8.60 -0.39
C LEU A 156 -7.26 8.81 -1.55
N PHE A 157 -7.78 9.12 -2.74
CA PHE A 157 -6.96 9.34 -3.93
C PHE A 157 -6.28 10.72 -3.92
N ALA A 158 -7.03 11.79 -3.66
CA ALA A 158 -6.52 13.16 -3.71
C ALA A 158 -5.44 13.40 -2.65
N VAL A 159 -5.78 13.16 -1.38
CA VAL A 159 -4.83 13.32 -0.27
C VAL A 159 -3.75 12.26 -0.33
N GLY A 160 -4.10 11.04 -0.75
CA GLY A 160 -3.14 9.98 -0.94
C GLY A 160 -2.06 10.31 -1.98
N SER A 161 -2.42 10.94 -3.09
CA SER A 161 -1.47 11.35 -4.13
C SER A 161 -0.56 12.51 -3.67
N ALA A 162 -1.09 13.40 -2.83
CA ALA A 162 -0.32 14.46 -2.16
C ALA A 162 0.69 13.92 -1.13
N VAL A 163 0.45 12.71 -0.58
CA VAL A 163 1.42 12.00 0.26
C VAL A 163 2.40 11.20 -0.62
N SER A 164 1.88 10.41 -1.55
CA SER A 164 2.67 9.48 -2.35
C SER A 164 1.99 9.13 -3.67
N ARG A 165 2.66 9.42 -4.78
CA ARG A 165 2.19 9.13 -6.16
C ARG A 165 1.89 7.66 -6.45
N THR A 166 2.30 6.72 -5.58
CA THR A 166 1.97 5.29 -5.77
C THR A 166 0.49 4.98 -5.59
N THR A 167 -0.29 5.88 -4.98
CA THR A 167 -1.77 5.81 -4.92
C THR A 167 -2.46 5.72 -6.27
N MET A 168 -1.83 6.28 -7.31
CA MET A 168 -2.33 6.21 -8.68
C MET A 168 -2.52 4.76 -9.14
N MET A 169 -1.65 3.85 -8.72
CA MET A 169 -1.77 2.43 -9.09
C MET A 169 -3.02 1.79 -8.50
N GLY A 170 -3.39 2.15 -7.26
CA GLY A 170 -4.65 1.75 -6.65
C GLY A 170 -5.87 2.22 -7.43
N LEU A 171 -5.87 3.47 -7.89
CA LEU A 171 -6.96 4.01 -8.69
C LEU A 171 -7.08 3.27 -10.04
N ILE A 172 -5.97 3.10 -10.77
CA ILE A 172 -5.94 2.40 -12.05
C ILE A 172 -6.52 0.99 -11.92
N VAL A 173 -6.02 0.21 -10.96
CA VAL A 173 -6.46 -1.17 -10.74
C VAL A 173 -7.92 -1.23 -10.26
N ALA A 174 -8.35 -0.28 -9.43
CA ALA A 174 -9.74 -0.20 -8.99
C ALA A 174 -10.71 0.13 -10.14
N LEU A 175 -10.32 1.00 -11.06
CA LEU A 175 -11.09 1.30 -12.27
C LEU A 175 -11.13 0.10 -13.22
N MET A 176 -10.02 -0.61 -13.43
CA MET A 176 -9.99 -1.86 -14.19
C MET A 176 -10.94 -2.90 -13.61
N TYR A 177 -10.94 -3.05 -12.28
CA TYR A 177 -11.85 -3.96 -11.59
C TYR A 177 -13.32 -3.54 -11.75
N LEU A 178 -13.64 -2.25 -11.59
CA LEU A 178 -14.98 -1.73 -11.86
C LEU A 178 -15.43 -2.03 -13.30
N GLY A 179 -14.56 -1.77 -14.28
CA GLY A 179 -14.81 -2.11 -15.69
C GLY A 179 -15.12 -3.59 -15.89
N SER A 180 -14.33 -4.47 -15.28
CA SER A 180 -14.54 -5.92 -15.35
C SER A 180 -15.89 -6.36 -14.77
N VAL A 181 -16.33 -5.71 -13.70
CA VAL A 181 -17.61 -6.01 -13.03
C VAL A 181 -18.80 -5.45 -13.81
N ILE A 182 -18.66 -4.27 -14.42
CA ILE A 182 -19.66 -3.71 -15.36
C ILE A 182 -19.87 -4.66 -16.53
N TRP A 183 -18.78 -5.14 -17.12
CA TRP A 183 -18.79 -6.07 -18.24
C TRP A 183 -19.51 -7.38 -17.89
N GLN A 184 -19.13 -8.01 -16.77
CA GLN A 184 -19.73 -9.28 -16.33
C GLN A 184 -21.21 -9.15 -15.93
N SER A 185 -21.60 -8.00 -15.38
CA SER A 185 -22.96 -7.76 -14.90
C SER A 185 -23.95 -7.30 -15.99
N LYS A 186 -23.52 -7.24 -17.26
CA LYS A 186 -24.31 -6.70 -18.40
C LYS A 186 -24.96 -5.35 -18.10
N GLY A 187 -24.23 -4.46 -17.40
CA GLY A 187 -24.73 -3.11 -17.12
C GLY A 187 -25.81 -3.04 -16.03
N SER A 188 -25.66 -3.78 -14.93
CA SER A 188 -26.59 -3.67 -13.80
C SER A 188 -26.73 -2.23 -13.31
N GLN A 189 -27.98 -1.78 -13.12
CA GLN A 189 -28.34 -0.43 -12.64
C GLN A 189 -27.62 -0.02 -11.34
N ARG A 190 -27.20 -0.99 -10.52
CA ARG A 190 -26.44 -0.74 -9.28
C ARG A 190 -25.03 -0.22 -9.55
N ILE A 191 -24.36 -0.77 -10.56
CA ILE A 191 -22.98 -0.42 -10.87
C ILE A 191 -22.94 0.90 -11.64
N ILE A 192 -23.92 1.13 -12.53
CA ILE A 192 -24.10 2.43 -13.21
C ILE A 192 -24.26 3.56 -12.18
N LYS A 193 -25.03 3.36 -11.10
CA LYS A 193 -25.16 4.35 -10.03
C LYS A 193 -23.83 4.63 -9.33
N LEU A 194 -23.04 3.59 -9.06
CA LEU A 194 -21.75 3.75 -8.39
C LEU A 194 -20.75 4.52 -9.25
N VAL A 195 -20.68 4.19 -10.54
CA VAL A 195 -19.88 4.93 -11.53
C VAL A 195 -20.30 6.39 -11.57
N LYS A 196 -21.61 6.67 -11.65
CA LYS A 196 -22.13 8.05 -11.60
C LYS A 196 -21.72 8.79 -10.32
N TYR A 197 -21.71 8.11 -9.17
CA TYR A 197 -21.28 8.71 -7.92
C TYR A 197 -19.77 8.98 -7.86
N VAL A 198 -18.94 8.08 -8.39
CA VAL A 198 -17.48 8.27 -8.45
C VAL A 198 -17.14 9.42 -9.40
N PHE A 199 -17.70 9.43 -10.60
CA PHE A 199 -17.51 10.53 -11.56
C PHE A 199 -18.12 11.84 -11.07
N GLY A 200 -19.27 11.80 -10.40
CA GLY A 200 -19.86 12.97 -9.75
C GLY A 200 -18.99 13.52 -8.63
N GLY A 201 -18.40 12.66 -7.79
CA GLY A 201 -17.44 13.05 -6.76
C GLY A 201 -16.16 13.65 -7.34
N ALA A 202 -15.61 13.04 -8.39
CA ALA A 202 -14.45 13.56 -9.10
C ALA A 202 -14.76 14.92 -9.76
N PHE A 203 -15.97 15.10 -10.30
CA PHE A 203 -16.42 16.37 -10.86
C PHE A 203 -16.57 17.46 -9.80
N VAL A 204 -17.14 17.15 -8.63
CA VAL A 204 -17.20 18.08 -7.50
C VAL A 204 -15.80 18.44 -7.01
N PHE A 205 -14.88 17.48 -6.96
CA PHE A 205 -13.49 17.73 -6.59
C PHE A 205 -12.79 18.65 -7.59
N LEU A 206 -12.96 18.40 -8.89
CA LEU A 206 -12.44 19.25 -9.95
C LEU A 206 -13.04 20.67 -9.89
N LEU A 207 -14.35 20.79 -9.66
CA LEU A 207 -15.01 22.09 -9.46
C LEU A 207 -14.43 22.83 -8.26
N THR A 208 -14.22 22.13 -7.14
CA THR A 208 -13.59 22.70 -5.95
C THR A 208 -12.18 23.19 -6.29
N PHE A 209 -11.39 22.39 -7.01
CA PHE A 209 -10.06 22.79 -7.46
C PHE A 209 -10.07 24.06 -8.32
N ILE A 210 -10.99 24.15 -9.29
CA ILE A 210 -11.15 25.33 -10.15
C ILE A 210 -11.58 26.57 -9.34
N LEU A 211 -12.56 26.42 -8.45
CA LEU A 211 -13.09 27.51 -7.63
C LEU A 211 -12.05 28.07 -6.66
N PHE A 212 -11.21 27.21 -6.11
CA PHE A 212 -10.16 27.59 -5.17
C PHE A 212 -8.81 27.86 -5.84
N ASN A 213 -8.70 27.73 -7.17
CA ASN A 213 -7.42 27.82 -7.89
C ASN A 213 -6.63 29.11 -7.57
N LYS A 214 -7.32 30.24 -7.40
CA LYS A 214 -6.66 31.49 -7.01
C LYS A 214 -6.05 31.43 -5.61
N TYR A 215 -6.78 30.86 -4.64
CA TYR A 215 -6.27 30.66 -3.28
C TYR A 215 -5.13 29.63 -3.24
N ILE A 216 -5.19 28.63 -4.12
CA ILE A 216 -4.13 27.63 -4.30
C ILE A 216 -2.86 28.31 -4.82
N ALA A 217 -2.97 29.10 -5.89
CA ALA A 217 -1.84 29.81 -6.51
C ALA A 217 -1.23 30.89 -5.60
N ASP A 218 -2.04 31.52 -4.74
CA ASP A 218 -1.55 32.50 -3.77
C ASP A 218 -0.81 31.84 -2.57
N ASN A 219 -0.95 30.51 -2.38
CA ASN A 219 -0.34 29.77 -1.29
C ASN A 219 0.73 28.79 -1.82
N PHE A 220 1.99 29.24 -1.78
CA PHE A 220 3.16 28.49 -2.24
C PHE A 220 3.23 27.04 -1.70
N LEU A 221 2.86 26.82 -0.43
CA LEU A 221 2.87 25.47 0.17
C LEU A 221 1.83 24.54 -0.43
N LEU A 222 0.70 25.09 -0.86
CA LEU A 222 -0.37 24.31 -1.45
C LEU A 222 -0.09 24.01 -2.92
N GLU A 223 0.46 25.00 -3.62
CA GLU A 223 0.94 24.88 -4.99
C GLU A 223 1.97 23.75 -5.12
N SER A 224 3.03 23.75 -4.30
CA SER A 224 4.08 22.73 -4.33
C SER A 224 3.54 21.31 -4.07
N VAL A 225 2.60 21.15 -3.14
CA VAL A 225 1.98 19.85 -2.83
C VAL A 225 1.11 19.36 -3.99
N ILE A 226 0.40 20.27 -4.66
CA ILE A 226 -0.44 19.94 -5.82
C ILE A 226 0.44 19.57 -7.02
N GLU A 227 1.50 20.33 -7.27
CA GLU A 227 2.50 19.99 -8.28
C GLU A 227 3.12 18.62 -8.01
N HIS A 228 3.43 18.30 -6.75
CA HIS A 228 3.91 16.96 -6.39
C HIS A 228 2.88 15.87 -6.65
N ALA A 229 1.62 16.10 -6.25
CA ALA A 229 0.54 15.13 -6.37
C ALA A 229 0.21 14.81 -7.84
N PHE A 230 0.25 15.84 -8.71
CA PHE A 230 -0.17 15.77 -10.10
C PHE A 230 0.97 16.06 -11.10
N GLU A 231 2.22 15.87 -10.68
CA GLU A 231 3.43 16.20 -11.47
C GLU A 231 3.36 15.73 -12.93
N GLY A 232 2.90 14.50 -13.16
CA GLY A 232 2.77 13.97 -14.53
C GLY A 232 1.75 14.73 -15.38
N ILE A 233 0.67 15.22 -14.77
CA ILE A 233 -0.32 16.09 -15.44
C ILE A 233 0.29 17.48 -15.67
N CYS A 234 0.95 18.06 -14.66
CA CYS A 234 1.60 19.37 -14.79
C CYS A 234 2.65 19.37 -15.90
N ASN A 235 3.53 18.37 -15.94
CA ASN A 235 4.55 18.21 -16.99
C ASN A 235 3.93 17.96 -18.36
N LEU A 236 2.80 17.26 -18.43
CA LEU A 236 2.08 17.08 -19.69
C LEU A 236 1.54 18.42 -20.23
N PHE A 237 1.04 19.30 -19.37
CA PHE A 237 0.57 20.63 -19.76
C PHE A 237 1.72 21.59 -20.10
N ASN A 238 2.81 21.56 -19.33
CA ASN A 238 3.93 22.48 -19.49
C ASN A 238 4.87 22.06 -20.62
N ASP A 239 5.25 20.78 -20.67
CA ASP A 239 6.31 20.26 -21.55
C ASP A 239 5.77 19.34 -22.66
N GLY A 240 4.46 19.07 -22.67
CA GLY A 240 3.82 18.16 -23.64
C GLY A 240 4.13 16.68 -23.42
N LYS A 241 4.77 16.30 -22.29
CA LYS A 241 5.16 14.91 -21.98
C LYS A 241 4.69 14.51 -20.59
N PHE A 242 4.08 13.33 -20.48
CA PHE A 242 3.70 12.74 -19.19
C PHE A 242 4.92 12.07 -18.54
N THR A 243 5.77 12.87 -17.89
CA THR A 243 6.95 12.39 -17.14
C THR A 243 6.83 12.75 -15.67
N THR A 244 7.47 11.96 -14.80
CA THR A 244 7.59 12.34 -13.39
C THR A 244 9.01 12.05 -12.90
N SER A 245 9.53 12.92 -12.03
CA SER A 245 10.84 12.78 -11.38
C SER A 245 11.05 11.42 -10.72
N SER A 246 10.00 10.79 -10.19
CA SER A 246 10.08 9.45 -9.61
C SER A 246 10.11 8.34 -10.64
N SER A 247 9.50 8.54 -11.81
CA SER A 247 9.46 7.55 -12.89
C SER A 247 10.79 7.50 -13.66
N GLU A 248 11.40 8.67 -13.90
CA GLU A 248 12.69 8.75 -14.60
C GLU A 248 13.81 8.11 -13.78
N LYS A 249 13.92 8.51 -12.50
CA LYS A 249 14.88 7.89 -11.56
C LYS A 249 14.64 6.39 -11.35
N MET A 250 13.41 5.91 -11.54
CA MET A 250 13.08 4.49 -11.40
C MET A 250 13.71 3.66 -12.52
N PHE A 251 13.73 4.14 -13.77
CA PHE A 251 14.32 3.38 -14.88
C PHE A 251 15.83 3.22 -14.73
N ASP A 252 16.51 4.26 -14.29
CA ASP A 252 17.96 4.23 -14.04
C ASP A 252 18.34 3.36 -12.83
N ALA A 253 17.38 3.08 -11.95
CA ALA A 253 17.58 2.24 -10.77
C ALA A 253 17.42 0.73 -11.02
N TYR A 254 17.09 0.29 -12.25
CA TYR A 254 17.01 -1.13 -12.59
C TYR A 254 18.41 -1.73 -12.74
N ILE A 255 18.89 -2.32 -11.66
CA ILE A 255 20.19 -3.01 -11.61
C ILE A 255 19.90 -4.48 -11.38
N TRP A 256 20.40 -5.32 -12.27
CA TRP A 256 20.22 -6.77 -12.22
C TRP A 256 21.52 -7.46 -11.81
N PRO A 257 21.43 -8.67 -11.23
CA PRO A 257 22.63 -9.44 -10.92
C PRO A 257 23.46 -9.75 -12.16
N ASP A 258 24.78 -9.71 -11.99
CA ASP A 258 25.78 -9.96 -13.02
C ASP A 258 26.23 -11.43 -13.11
N ASN A 259 25.83 -12.26 -12.14
CA ASN A 259 26.24 -13.65 -12.04
C ASN A 259 25.06 -14.60 -11.73
N LEU A 260 25.19 -15.86 -12.16
CA LEU A 260 24.15 -16.88 -12.04
C LEU A 260 23.80 -17.23 -10.59
N LEU A 261 24.80 -17.18 -9.69
CA LEU A 261 24.60 -17.59 -8.30
C LEU A 261 23.66 -16.61 -7.58
N THR A 262 23.89 -15.31 -7.73
CA THR A 262 23.00 -14.26 -7.22
C THR A 262 21.59 -14.37 -7.83
N TRP A 263 21.48 -14.71 -9.12
CA TRP A 263 20.17 -14.96 -9.73
C TRP A 263 19.41 -16.12 -9.08
N LEU A 264 20.09 -17.20 -8.71
CA LEU A 264 19.45 -18.39 -8.16
C LEU A 264 19.11 -18.24 -6.67
N ILE A 265 20.08 -17.83 -5.86
CA ILE A 265 19.99 -17.83 -4.40
C ILE A 265 20.15 -16.44 -3.77
N GLY A 266 20.52 -15.41 -4.52
CA GLY A 266 20.79 -14.07 -3.99
C GLY A 266 22.14 -13.95 -3.30
N ASP A 267 22.46 -12.73 -2.87
CA ASP A 267 23.68 -12.34 -2.13
C ASP A 267 23.43 -12.20 -0.62
N ALA A 268 22.18 -12.40 -0.15
CA ALA A 268 21.72 -12.11 1.20
C ALA A 268 21.98 -10.65 1.63
N LYS A 269 21.70 -9.69 0.72
CA LYS A 269 21.87 -8.25 0.94
C LYS A 269 20.69 -7.44 0.44
N LEU A 270 20.22 -6.55 1.30
CA LEU A 270 19.21 -5.52 1.05
C LEU A 270 19.74 -4.12 1.33
N LYS A 271 20.57 -3.97 2.35
CA LYS A 271 21.15 -2.69 2.76
C LYS A 271 22.47 -2.42 2.03
N GLY A 272 22.70 -1.15 1.75
CA GLY A 272 23.97 -0.65 1.25
C GLY A 272 25.05 -0.69 2.34
N ILE A 273 26.23 -0.17 1.99
CA ILE A 273 27.35 -0.05 2.93
C ILE A 273 27.04 0.99 4.01
N ASP A 274 26.25 2.01 3.65
CA ASP A 274 25.81 3.07 4.55
C ASP A 274 24.36 2.82 5.00
N GLU A 275 23.99 3.30 6.19
CA GLU A 275 22.63 3.16 6.73
C GLU A 275 21.53 3.83 5.87
N PHE A 276 21.93 4.67 4.92
CA PHE A 276 21.04 5.48 4.09
C PHE A 276 20.87 4.97 2.66
N SER A 277 21.57 3.90 2.26
CA SER A 277 21.53 3.39 0.89
C SER A 277 21.01 1.95 0.83
N TYR A 278 20.40 1.62 -0.31
CA TYR A 278 20.04 0.24 -0.63
C TYR A 278 21.23 -0.48 -1.27
N TYR A 279 21.27 -1.80 -1.14
CA TYR A 279 22.27 -2.61 -1.84
C TYR A 279 22.22 -2.33 -3.35
N MET A 280 23.39 -2.15 -3.97
CA MET A 280 23.53 -1.75 -5.37
C MET A 280 22.83 -0.43 -5.74
N PHE A 281 22.47 0.43 -4.78
CA PHE A 281 21.72 1.67 -4.99
C PHE A 281 20.40 1.50 -5.76
N THR A 282 19.85 0.27 -5.78
CA THR A 282 18.55 0.00 -6.41
C THR A 282 17.44 0.05 -5.38
N ASP A 283 16.42 0.87 -5.63
CA ASP A 283 15.19 0.88 -4.83
C ASP A 283 14.09 0.00 -5.44
N ILE A 284 14.36 -0.70 -6.55
CA ILE A 284 13.36 -1.53 -7.23
C ILE A 284 13.09 -2.79 -6.41
N GLY A 285 11.81 -3.03 -6.08
CA GLY A 285 11.38 -4.19 -5.30
C GLY A 285 11.90 -5.51 -5.88
N TRP A 286 11.66 -5.77 -7.17
CA TRP A 286 12.14 -6.99 -7.83
C TRP A 286 13.65 -7.21 -7.73
N CYS A 287 14.43 -6.17 -8.03
CA CYS A 287 15.89 -6.23 -7.94
C CYS A 287 16.32 -6.56 -6.50
N ARG A 288 15.76 -5.85 -5.52
CA ARG A 288 16.09 -6.04 -4.10
C ARG A 288 15.73 -7.43 -3.58
N LEU A 289 14.57 -7.98 -3.97
CA LEU A 289 14.18 -9.34 -3.59
C LEU A 289 15.12 -10.39 -4.20
N ILE A 290 15.52 -10.21 -5.47
CA ILE A 290 16.46 -11.12 -6.15
C ILE A 290 17.86 -11.01 -5.54
N PHE A 291 18.35 -9.80 -5.26
CA PHE A 291 19.63 -9.62 -4.59
C PHE A 291 19.65 -10.20 -3.18
N ASP A 292 18.52 -10.24 -2.48
CA ASP A 292 18.49 -10.85 -1.15
C ASP A 292 18.48 -12.37 -1.22
N PHE A 293 17.47 -12.98 -1.85
CA PHE A 293 17.23 -14.43 -1.77
C PHE A 293 17.03 -15.11 -3.14
N GLY A 294 17.41 -14.44 -4.22
CA GLY A 294 17.38 -14.96 -5.58
C GLY A 294 15.98 -15.18 -6.14
N LEU A 295 15.90 -15.73 -7.35
CA LEU A 295 14.64 -16.06 -8.00
C LEU A 295 13.86 -17.13 -7.23
N ILE A 296 14.56 -18.11 -6.66
CA ILE A 296 13.92 -19.20 -5.90
C ILE A 296 13.21 -18.62 -4.67
N GLY A 297 13.91 -17.78 -3.90
CA GLY A 297 13.30 -17.10 -2.76
C GLY A 297 12.21 -16.11 -3.17
N THR A 298 12.38 -15.42 -4.30
CA THR A 298 11.36 -14.48 -4.84
C THR A 298 10.08 -15.20 -5.20
N ILE A 299 10.16 -16.36 -5.85
CA ILE A 299 8.99 -17.18 -6.15
C ILE A 299 8.34 -17.67 -4.86
N ALA A 300 9.13 -18.11 -3.87
CA ALA A 300 8.62 -18.56 -2.57
C ALA A 300 7.91 -17.41 -1.82
N PHE A 301 8.48 -16.21 -1.83
CA PHE A 301 7.90 -14.99 -1.28
C PHE A 301 6.56 -14.65 -1.93
N ILE A 302 6.51 -14.55 -3.27
CA ILE A 302 5.28 -14.29 -4.01
C ILE A 302 4.21 -15.35 -3.68
N PHE A 303 4.61 -16.62 -3.65
CA PHE A 303 3.71 -17.73 -3.38
C PHE A 303 3.13 -17.66 -1.96
N MET A 304 3.95 -17.30 -0.96
CA MET A 304 3.49 -17.07 0.40
C MET A 304 2.45 -15.94 0.46
N GLN A 305 2.71 -14.81 -0.18
CA GLN A 305 1.77 -13.67 -0.22
C GLN A 305 0.46 -14.05 -0.92
N TRP A 306 0.54 -14.83 -2.00
CA TRP A 306 -0.63 -15.39 -2.69
C TRP A 306 -1.48 -16.31 -1.79
N LYS A 307 -0.83 -17.15 -0.97
CA LYS A 307 -1.53 -18.02 -0.01
C LYS A 307 -2.26 -17.22 1.06
N LEU A 308 -1.69 -16.10 1.52
CA LEU A 308 -2.36 -15.19 2.45
C LEU A 308 -3.65 -14.64 1.83
N LEU A 309 -3.60 -14.14 0.59
CA LEU A 309 -4.79 -13.59 -0.07
C LEU A 309 -5.92 -14.61 -0.23
N LYS A 310 -5.60 -15.87 -0.51
CA LYS A 310 -6.59 -16.97 -0.57
C LYS A 310 -7.23 -17.29 0.78
N VAL A 311 -6.55 -16.99 1.89
CA VAL A 311 -7.16 -17.08 3.22
C VAL A 311 -8.13 -15.92 3.44
N VAL A 312 -7.73 -14.72 3.02
CA VAL A 312 -8.47 -13.48 3.30
C VAL A 312 -9.73 -13.35 2.42
N PHE A 313 -9.60 -13.53 1.10
CA PHE A 313 -10.69 -13.30 0.15
C PHE A 313 -11.31 -14.62 -0.31
N VAL A 314 -12.64 -14.71 -0.20
CA VAL A 314 -13.42 -15.87 -0.65
C VAL A 314 -13.59 -15.88 -2.18
N GLN A 315 -13.89 -14.72 -2.77
CA GLN A 315 -14.14 -14.63 -4.20
C GLN A 315 -12.83 -14.60 -4.99
N LYS A 316 -12.73 -15.45 -6.01
CA LYS A 316 -11.53 -15.59 -6.86
C LYS A 316 -11.04 -14.28 -7.46
N ILE A 317 -11.97 -13.47 -7.98
CA ILE A 317 -11.62 -12.20 -8.61
C ILE A 317 -11.00 -11.20 -7.61
N ASN A 318 -11.41 -11.22 -6.34
CA ASN A 318 -10.94 -10.27 -5.33
C ASN A 318 -9.50 -10.54 -4.92
N TYR A 319 -9.09 -11.80 -4.68
CA TYR A 319 -7.66 -12.04 -4.42
C TYR A 319 -6.80 -11.87 -5.68
N LEU A 320 -7.33 -12.15 -6.88
CA LEU A 320 -6.58 -11.94 -8.13
C LEU A 320 -6.24 -10.46 -8.34
N ILE A 321 -7.23 -9.57 -8.19
CA ILE A 321 -7.01 -8.14 -8.42
C ILE A 321 -6.09 -7.52 -7.35
N VAL A 322 -6.23 -7.92 -6.09
CA VAL A 322 -5.31 -7.50 -5.01
C VAL A 322 -3.90 -8.03 -5.27
N PHE A 323 -3.77 -9.24 -5.83
CA PHE A 323 -2.48 -9.81 -6.20
C PHE A 323 -1.81 -9.07 -7.36
N VAL A 324 -2.57 -8.66 -8.39
CA VAL A 324 -2.05 -7.82 -9.49
C VAL A 324 -1.54 -6.49 -8.94
N LEU A 325 -2.30 -5.85 -8.04
CA LEU A 325 -1.86 -4.61 -7.38
C LEU A 325 -0.57 -4.83 -6.58
N PHE A 326 -0.48 -5.92 -5.82
CA PHE A 326 0.74 -6.30 -5.11
C PHE A 326 1.96 -6.48 -6.03
N LEU A 327 1.81 -7.22 -7.14
CA LEU A 327 2.90 -7.41 -8.10
C LEU A 327 3.34 -6.09 -8.73
N SER A 328 2.39 -5.18 -8.97
CA SER A 328 2.71 -3.88 -9.55
C SER A 328 3.59 -3.01 -8.66
N PHE A 329 3.46 -3.12 -7.33
CA PHE A 329 4.30 -2.37 -6.40
C PHE A 329 5.76 -2.78 -6.43
N GLN A 330 6.05 -4.05 -6.76
CA GLN A 330 7.42 -4.56 -6.82
C GLN A 330 8.25 -3.91 -7.95
N PHE A 331 7.61 -3.30 -8.95
CA PHE A 331 8.31 -2.48 -9.95
C PHE A 331 8.84 -1.15 -9.42
N LYS A 332 8.50 -0.80 -8.17
CA LYS A 332 8.96 0.45 -7.54
C LYS A 332 9.63 0.25 -6.20
N GLY A 333 9.15 -0.69 -5.38
CA GLY A 333 9.71 -0.94 -4.04
C GLY A 333 9.16 -2.23 -3.44
N ILE A 334 9.82 -2.72 -2.38
CA ILE A 334 9.37 -3.95 -1.71
C ILE A 334 8.04 -3.67 -1.00
N SER A 335 6.99 -4.35 -1.44
CA SER A 335 5.69 -4.37 -0.77
C SER A 335 5.41 -5.74 -0.17
N GLU A 336 4.77 -5.78 1.00
CA GLU A 336 4.39 -7.01 1.69
C GLU A 336 2.91 -6.99 2.06
N LEU A 337 2.14 -7.99 1.59
CA LEU A 337 0.71 -8.06 1.91
C LEU A 337 0.46 -8.45 3.37
N ILE A 338 1.42 -9.14 4.02
CA ILE A 338 1.24 -9.62 5.39
C ILE A 338 1.00 -8.48 6.38
N VAL A 339 1.71 -7.36 6.23
CA VAL A 339 1.58 -6.18 7.10
C VAL A 339 0.13 -5.65 7.08
N TYR A 340 -0.53 -5.69 5.91
CA TYR A 340 -1.86 -5.11 5.72
C TYR A 340 -3.00 -6.10 5.96
N PHE A 341 -2.79 -7.38 5.62
CA PHE A 341 -3.86 -8.37 5.53
C PHE A 341 -3.79 -9.49 6.59
N MET A 342 -2.75 -9.53 7.44
CA MET A 342 -2.71 -10.52 8.52
C MET A 342 -3.85 -10.38 9.53
N PRO A 343 -4.28 -9.18 9.97
CA PRO A 343 -5.44 -9.09 10.84
C PRO A 343 -6.73 -9.55 10.14
N ALA A 344 -6.87 -9.29 8.84
CA ALA A 344 -7.98 -9.81 8.04
C ALA A 344 -8.00 -11.35 8.00
N ALA A 345 -6.83 -11.98 7.96
CA ALA A 345 -6.70 -13.43 8.03
C ALA A 345 -7.11 -13.97 9.42
N MET A 346 -6.77 -13.25 10.51
CA MET A 346 -7.12 -13.65 11.88
C MET A 346 -8.61 -13.62 12.19
N VAL A 347 -9.42 -12.85 11.44
CA VAL A 347 -10.90 -12.86 11.55
C VAL A 347 -11.46 -14.27 11.41
N TRP A 348 -10.82 -15.13 10.62
CA TRP A 348 -11.27 -16.51 10.41
C TRP A 348 -11.13 -17.41 11.63
N LEU A 349 -10.32 -17.04 12.63
CA LEU A 349 -10.23 -17.79 13.89
C LEU A 349 -11.49 -17.62 14.77
N PHE A 350 -12.24 -16.55 14.57
CA PHE A 350 -13.42 -16.20 15.37
C PHE A 350 -14.75 -16.45 14.66
N LYS A 351 -14.71 -16.77 13.36
CA LYS A 351 -15.87 -17.36 12.71
C LYS A 351 -16.02 -18.77 13.26
N GLU A 352 -17.14 -19.04 13.95
CA GLU A 352 -17.47 -20.40 14.37
C GLU A 352 -17.21 -21.35 13.20
N PRO A 353 -16.58 -22.52 13.45
CA PRO A 353 -16.53 -23.55 12.44
C PRO A 353 -17.98 -23.79 12.04
N TYR A 354 -18.28 -23.60 10.76
CA TYR A 354 -19.57 -23.94 10.17
C TYR A 354 -20.04 -25.25 10.82
N LYS A 355 -21.11 -25.16 11.63
CA LYS A 355 -21.87 -26.34 12.05
C LYS A 355 -22.11 -27.12 10.76
N LYS A 356 -21.47 -28.29 10.68
CA LYS A 356 -21.81 -29.30 9.68
C LYS A 356 -23.26 -29.69 9.85
#